data_AF-A0A7R9XTK5-F1
#
_entry.id   AF-A0A7R9XTK5-F1
#
_cell.length_a   1.000
_cell.length_b   1.000
_cell.length_c   1.000
_cell.angle_alpha   90.00
_cell.angle_beta   90.00
_cell.angle_gamma   90.00
#
_symmetry.space_group_name_H-M   'P 1'
#
loop_
_entity.id
_entity.type
_entity.pdbx_description
1 polymer ?
#
loop_
_entity_poly.entity_id
_entity_poly.type
_entity_poly.pdbx_seq_one_letter_code
_entity_poly.pdbx_strand_id
1 'polypeptide(L)'
;MEAPRTVDEVHANFSRRRDGLVKALTRDVEAFYAQCDPDKENLCLYGNPDGTWDVQLPAEEVPPELPEPALGINFARDGMQRKDWLALVAVHSDAWLMAVAFYYGAKFDAKKRDALFAQINAVPTVYETLSAAHGREEKPTSAGARQNGGAQANGRDATGKGAKTALADVKGNSSKVKKHKVDPMDAQGFKKPSPGFILDPDQALTALKNAQIELFWPDDNLWYRAEVISLNERNRTAKVLYATSDVETLNLDELIREGHVNVRREA
;
A
#
# COMPACT_ATOMS: atom_id res chain seq x y z
N MET A 1 -11.34 -12.27 -30.62
CA MET A 1 -11.28 -13.57 -29.90
C MET A 1 -12.71 -14.01 -29.68
N GLU A 2 -13.10 -15.25 -29.93
CA GLU A 2 -14.49 -15.69 -29.67
C GLU A 2 -14.82 -15.58 -28.17
N ALA A 3 -16.06 -15.19 -27.85
CA ALA A 3 -16.52 -15.13 -26.46
C ALA A 3 -16.47 -16.53 -25.80
N PRO A 4 -16.00 -16.64 -24.54
CA PRO A 4 -15.92 -17.91 -23.83
C PRO A 4 -17.32 -18.53 -23.62
N ARG A 5 -17.46 -19.85 -23.81
CA ARG A 5 -18.76 -20.56 -23.82
C ARG A 5 -18.83 -21.74 -22.84
N THR A 6 -17.71 -22.14 -22.24
CA THR A 6 -17.66 -23.19 -21.21
C THR A 6 -17.24 -22.62 -19.85
N VAL A 7 -17.50 -23.36 -18.76
CA VAL A 7 -17.10 -22.94 -17.39
C VAL A 7 -15.60 -22.67 -17.33
N ASP A 8 -14.79 -23.58 -17.88
CA ASP A 8 -13.33 -23.46 -17.84
C ASP A 8 -12.82 -22.29 -18.70
N GLU A 9 -13.44 -22.02 -19.85
CA GLU A 9 -13.10 -20.85 -20.68
C GLU A 9 -13.44 -19.53 -19.99
N VAL A 10 -14.61 -19.46 -19.34
CA VAL A 10 -15.02 -18.27 -18.59
C VAL A 10 -14.12 -18.06 -17.37
N HIS A 11 -13.77 -19.12 -16.65
CA HIS A 11 -12.83 -19.04 -15.54
C HIS A 11 -11.40 -18.68 -15.98
N ALA A 12 -10.94 -19.19 -17.13
CA ALA A 12 -9.67 -18.79 -17.71
C ALA A 12 -9.67 -17.31 -18.09
N ASN A 13 -10.77 -16.80 -18.66
CA ASN A 13 -10.95 -15.38 -18.94
C ASN A 13 -10.88 -14.55 -17.65
N PHE A 14 -11.62 -14.95 -16.60
CA PHE A 14 -11.57 -14.33 -15.27
C PHE A 14 -10.15 -14.29 -14.71
N SER A 15 -9.44 -15.43 -14.75
CA SER A 15 -8.08 -15.55 -14.21
C SER A 15 -7.09 -14.62 -14.91
N ARG A 16 -7.15 -14.52 -16.24
CA ARG A 16 -6.28 -13.61 -17.00
C ARG A 16 -6.55 -12.15 -16.68
N ARG A 17 -7.82 -11.74 -16.66
CA ARG A 17 -8.18 -10.36 -16.30
C ARG A 17 -7.76 -10.04 -14.86
N ARG A 18 -7.96 -10.98 -13.93
CA ARG A 18 -7.51 -10.88 -12.53
C ARG A 18 -5.99 -10.71 -12.45
N ASP A 19 -5.21 -11.47 -13.21
CA ASP A 19 -3.75 -11.34 -13.25
C ASP A 19 -3.31 -9.94 -13.70
N GLY A 20 -3.98 -9.38 -14.72
CA GLY A 20 -3.75 -8.01 -15.17
C GLY A 20 -4.00 -6.98 -14.07
N LEU A 21 -5.14 -7.09 -13.38
CA LEU A 21 -5.50 -6.20 -12.27
C LEU A 21 -4.55 -6.32 -11.08
N VAL A 22 -4.20 -7.54 -10.67
CA VAL A 22 -3.20 -7.77 -9.63
C VAL A 22 -1.86 -7.15 -10.03
N LYS A 23 -1.45 -7.30 -11.29
CA LYS A 23 -0.21 -6.70 -11.80
C LYS A 23 -0.25 -5.17 -11.70
N ALA A 24 -1.34 -4.53 -12.11
CA ALA A 24 -1.54 -3.08 -12.03
C ALA A 24 -1.41 -2.57 -10.59
N LEU A 25 -2.05 -3.26 -9.64
CA LEU A 25 -2.15 -2.81 -8.25
C LEU A 25 -0.96 -3.21 -7.37
N THR A 26 -0.07 -4.08 -7.87
CA THR A 26 1.12 -4.53 -7.13
C THR A 26 2.41 -4.19 -7.87
N ARG A 27 2.75 -4.95 -8.91
CA ARG A 27 4.04 -4.88 -9.60
C ARG A 27 4.22 -3.59 -10.39
N ASP A 28 3.15 -3.10 -11.01
CA ASP A 28 3.16 -1.93 -11.87
C ASP A 28 2.50 -0.71 -11.20
N VAL A 29 2.39 -0.72 -9.86
CA VAL A 29 1.60 0.27 -9.09
C VAL A 29 2.00 1.72 -9.36
N GLU A 30 3.29 1.99 -9.60
CA GLU A 30 3.76 3.34 -9.94
C GLU A 30 3.28 3.79 -11.33
N ALA A 31 3.31 2.90 -12.32
CA ALA A 31 2.82 3.18 -13.66
C ALA A 31 1.30 3.36 -13.68
N PHE A 32 0.58 2.54 -12.91
CA PHE A 32 -0.86 2.67 -12.73
C PHE A 32 -1.23 4.00 -12.06
N TYR A 33 -0.60 4.32 -10.92
CA TYR A 33 -0.86 5.55 -10.18
C TYR A 33 -0.59 6.82 -11.02
N ALA A 34 0.49 6.82 -11.81
CA ALA A 34 0.82 7.93 -12.70
C ALA A 34 -0.18 8.13 -13.84
N GLN A 35 -0.82 7.05 -14.32
CA GLN A 35 -1.85 7.14 -15.38
C GLN A 35 -3.19 7.67 -14.85
N CYS A 36 -3.51 7.40 -13.59
CA CYS A 36 -4.73 7.86 -12.90
C CYS A 36 -4.67 9.35 -12.51
N ASP A 37 -4.45 10.23 -13.48
CA ASP A 37 -4.40 11.68 -13.28
C ASP A 37 -5.78 12.27 -12.90
N PRO A 38 -5.95 12.90 -11.74
CA PRO A 38 -7.22 13.50 -11.31
C PRO A 38 -7.70 14.65 -12.19
N ASP A 39 -6.81 15.27 -12.95
CA ASP A 39 -7.15 16.36 -13.88
C ASP A 39 -7.68 15.85 -15.23
N LYS A 40 -7.64 14.53 -15.47
CA LYS A 40 -8.26 13.90 -16.63
C LYS A 40 -9.71 13.57 -16.38
N GLU A 41 -10.44 13.29 -17.47
CA GLU A 41 -11.80 12.75 -17.42
C GLU A 41 -11.90 11.45 -16.61
N ASN A 42 -13.11 10.95 -16.41
CA ASN A 42 -13.40 9.85 -15.50
C ASN A 42 -12.77 8.54 -16.02
N LEU A 43 -11.62 8.14 -15.48
CA LEU A 43 -10.88 6.95 -15.92
C LEU A 43 -11.39 5.69 -15.21
N CYS A 44 -11.21 4.54 -15.85
CA CYS A 44 -11.42 3.22 -15.27
C CYS A 44 -10.16 2.35 -15.40
N LEU A 45 -10.03 1.33 -14.56
CA LEU A 45 -9.01 0.28 -14.67
C LEU A 45 -9.62 -0.97 -15.31
N TYR A 46 -9.00 -1.47 -16.39
CA TYR A 46 -9.40 -2.69 -17.08
C TYR A 46 -8.35 -3.78 -16.91
N GLY A 47 -8.82 -5.00 -16.66
CA GLY A 47 -8.03 -6.24 -16.83
C GLY A 47 -8.39 -6.92 -18.14
N ASN A 48 -7.39 -7.28 -18.94
CA ASN A 48 -7.57 -7.83 -20.29
C ASN A 48 -7.49 -9.36 -20.32
N PRO A 49 -8.12 -10.01 -21.31
CA PRO A 49 -8.11 -11.48 -21.42
C PRO A 49 -6.73 -12.08 -21.75
N ASP A 50 -5.75 -11.25 -22.14
CA ASP A 50 -4.35 -11.64 -22.35
C ASP A 50 -3.48 -11.50 -21.08
N GLY A 51 -4.04 -11.02 -19.97
CA GLY A 51 -3.32 -10.79 -18.73
C GLY A 51 -2.66 -9.41 -18.61
N THR A 52 -2.94 -8.50 -19.54
CA THR A 52 -2.52 -7.09 -19.45
C THR A 52 -3.57 -6.26 -18.71
N TRP A 53 -3.25 -4.99 -18.46
CA TRP A 53 -4.14 -4.01 -17.85
C TRP A 53 -3.99 -2.67 -18.54
N ASP A 54 -5.06 -1.88 -18.57
CA ASP A 54 -5.07 -0.54 -19.15
C ASP A 54 -5.90 0.43 -18.28
N VAL A 55 -5.51 1.70 -18.27
CA VAL A 55 -6.31 2.81 -17.73
C VAL A 55 -6.85 3.63 -18.90
N GLN A 56 -8.17 3.64 -19.07
CA GLN A 56 -8.82 4.31 -20.20
C GLN A 56 -10.19 4.85 -19.79
N LEU A 57 -10.79 5.66 -20.68
CA LEU A 57 -12.17 6.11 -20.56
C LEU A 57 -13.13 4.91 -20.69
N PRO A 58 -14.35 4.99 -20.10
CA PRO A 58 -15.39 3.98 -20.33
C PRO A 58 -15.74 3.86 -21.81
N ALA A 59 -16.32 2.73 -22.22
CA ALA A 59 -16.71 2.57 -23.62
C ALA A 59 -17.72 3.65 -24.04
N GLU A 60 -17.53 4.18 -25.25
CA GLU A 60 -18.43 5.18 -25.85
C GLU A 60 -19.74 4.55 -26.36
N GLU A 61 -19.78 3.23 -26.56
CA GLU A 61 -20.95 2.51 -27.08
C GLU A 61 -22.08 2.44 -26.04
N VAL A 62 -23.33 2.65 -26.49
CA VAL A 62 -24.52 2.63 -25.64
C VAL A 62 -25.57 1.68 -26.22
N PRO A 63 -25.82 0.50 -25.60
CA PRO A 63 -25.15 -0.04 -24.41
C PRO A 63 -23.79 -0.69 -24.72
N PRO A 64 -22.84 -0.70 -23.77
CA PRO A 64 -21.57 -1.40 -23.93
C PRO A 64 -21.76 -2.92 -24.00
N GLU A 65 -20.83 -3.62 -24.69
CA GLU A 65 -20.88 -5.08 -24.83
C GLU A 65 -20.68 -5.79 -23.49
N LEU A 66 -19.74 -5.33 -22.65
CA LEU A 66 -19.44 -5.91 -21.34
C LEU A 66 -19.87 -4.96 -20.20
N PRO A 67 -20.10 -5.49 -18.99
CA PRO A 67 -20.21 -4.65 -17.80
C PRO A 67 -19.00 -3.71 -17.68
N GLU A 68 -19.25 -2.45 -17.38
CA GLU A 68 -18.21 -1.44 -17.20
C GLU A 68 -17.61 -1.50 -15.78
N PRO A 69 -16.29 -1.31 -15.62
CA PRO A 69 -15.65 -1.14 -14.33
C PRO A 69 -16.04 0.20 -13.67
N ALA A 70 -15.60 0.39 -12.43
CA ALA A 70 -15.88 1.61 -11.68
C ALA A 70 -15.27 2.84 -12.39
N LEU A 71 -16.13 3.84 -12.60
CA LEU A 71 -15.81 5.08 -13.29
C LEU A 71 -15.24 6.12 -12.34
N GLY A 72 -14.21 6.85 -12.79
CA GLY A 72 -13.67 8.00 -12.05
C GLY A 72 -12.74 7.60 -10.90
N ILE A 73 -12.06 6.45 -11.01
CA ILE A 73 -11.12 6.00 -9.98
C ILE A 73 -9.99 7.01 -9.72
N ASN A 74 -9.66 7.83 -10.72
CA ASN A 74 -8.63 8.87 -10.64
C ASN A 74 -9.01 10.03 -9.70
N PHE A 75 -10.29 10.34 -9.51
CA PHE A 75 -10.70 11.48 -8.68
C PHE A 75 -10.44 11.29 -7.19
N ALA A 76 -10.60 10.06 -6.70
CA ALA A 76 -10.34 9.75 -5.30
C ALA A 76 -8.84 9.59 -4.99
N ARG A 77 -7.96 9.53 -6.01
CA ARG A 77 -6.54 9.18 -5.86
C ARG A 77 -5.81 10.07 -4.87
N ASP A 78 -6.03 11.38 -4.96
CA ASP A 78 -5.34 12.39 -4.13
C ASP A 78 -6.18 12.82 -2.93
N GLY A 79 -7.43 12.36 -2.84
CA GLY A 79 -8.37 12.66 -1.77
C GLY A 79 -8.33 11.67 -0.59
N MET A 80 -7.54 10.59 -0.68
CA MET A 80 -7.40 9.59 0.38
C MET A 80 -5.99 8.97 0.40
N GLN A 81 -5.69 8.14 1.40
CA GLN A 81 -4.38 7.49 1.48
C GLN A 81 -4.19 6.56 0.29
N ARG A 82 -2.94 6.48 -0.23
CA ARG A 82 -2.63 5.64 -1.39
C ARG A 82 -3.04 4.19 -1.19
N LYS A 83 -2.81 3.63 0.01
CA LYS A 83 -3.20 2.24 0.34
C LYS A 83 -4.73 2.06 0.29
N ASP A 84 -5.49 3.03 0.80
CA ASP A 84 -6.95 2.99 0.85
C ASP A 84 -7.54 3.17 -0.55
N TRP A 85 -6.93 4.03 -1.36
CA TRP A 85 -7.27 4.17 -2.77
C TRP A 85 -7.02 2.89 -3.55
N LEU A 86 -5.86 2.25 -3.38
CA LEU A 86 -5.55 0.97 -4.02
C LEU A 86 -6.52 -0.14 -3.56
N ALA A 87 -6.87 -0.17 -2.27
CA ALA A 87 -7.87 -1.07 -1.71
C ALA A 87 -9.25 -0.85 -2.32
N LEU A 88 -9.69 0.41 -2.42
CA LEU A 88 -10.94 0.80 -3.06
C LEU A 88 -10.99 0.31 -4.52
N VAL A 89 -9.94 0.59 -5.29
CA VAL A 89 -9.83 0.13 -6.68
C VAL A 89 -9.84 -1.40 -6.76
N ALA A 90 -9.17 -2.10 -5.84
CA ALA A 90 -9.16 -3.57 -5.80
C ALA A 90 -10.57 -4.14 -5.58
N VAL A 91 -11.32 -3.62 -4.60
CA VAL A 91 -12.69 -4.08 -4.30
C VAL A 91 -13.63 -3.84 -5.48
N HIS A 92 -13.54 -2.67 -6.13
CA HIS A 92 -14.31 -2.40 -7.34
C HIS A 92 -13.91 -3.31 -8.51
N SER A 93 -12.63 -3.65 -8.63
CA SER A 93 -12.12 -4.57 -9.64
C SER A 93 -12.62 -6.01 -9.42
N ASP A 94 -12.68 -6.47 -8.16
CA ASP A 94 -13.25 -7.77 -7.79
C ASP A 94 -14.73 -7.87 -8.19
N ALA A 95 -15.52 -6.83 -7.91
CA ALA A 95 -16.92 -6.77 -8.31
C ALA A 95 -17.08 -6.78 -9.84
N TRP A 96 -16.24 -6.05 -10.55
CA TRP A 96 -16.25 -6.02 -12.02
C TRP A 96 -15.89 -7.37 -12.64
N LEU A 97 -14.87 -8.07 -12.12
CA LEU A 97 -14.51 -9.42 -12.58
C LEU A 97 -15.67 -10.40 -12.43
N MET A 98 -16.41 -10.34 -11.31
CA MET A 98 -17.62 -11.13 -11.10
C MET A 98 -18.69 -10.81 -12.14
N ALA A 99 -18.96 -9.53 -12.40
CA ALA A 99 -19.93 -9.10 -13.40
C ALA A 99 -19.58 -9.63 -14.80
N VAL A 100 -18.32 -9.51 -15.22
CA VAL A 100 -17.85 -9.99 -16.53
C VAL A 100 -17.93 -11.52 -16.63
N ALA A 101 -17.53 -12.26 -15.59
CA ALA A 101 -17.60 -13.72 -15.58
C ALA A 101 -19.04 -14.22 -15.74
N PHE A 102 -19.99 -13.64 -14.98
CA PHE A 102 -21.39 -14.04 -15.06
C PHE A 102 -22.14 -13.46 -16.27
N TYR A 103 -21.63 -12.39 -16.89
CA TYR A 103 -22.09 -11.94 -18.20
C TYR A 103 -21.84 -13.03 -19.27
N TYR A 104 -20.61 -13.53 -19.38
CA TYR A 104 -20.33 -14.64 -20.30
C TYR A 104 -21.05 -15.94 -19.88
N GLY A 105 -21.24 -16.14 -18.59
CA GLY A 105 -22.01 -17.24 -18.02
C GLY A 105 -23.53 -17.11 -18.13
N ALA A 106 -24.09 -16.10 -18.80
CA ALA A 106 -25.54 -15.83 -18.78
C ALA A 106 -26.41 -17.02 -19.25
N LYS A 107 -25.88 -17.85 -20.17
CA LYS A 107 -26.58 -19.04 -20.69
C LYS A 107 -26.29 -20.32 -19.90
N PHE A 108 -25.51 -20.24 -18.82
CA PHE A 108 -25.23 -21.39 -17.96
C PHE A 108 -26.46 -21.78 -17.16
N ASP A 109 -26.67 -23.08 -16.99
CA ASP A 109 -27.63 -23.60 -16.02
C ASP A 109 -27.14 -23.37 -14.58
N ALA A 110 -27.97 -23.72 -13.59
CA ALA A 110 -27.62 -23.53 -12.18
C ALA A 110 -26.34 -24.28 -11.77
N LYS A 111 -26.11 -25.48 -12.29
CA LYS A 111 -24.92 -26.29 -11.94
C LYS A 111 -23.64 -25.68 -12.50
N LYS A 112 -23.69 -25.17 -13.73
CA LYS A 112 -22.55 -24.49 -14.37
C LYS A 112 -22.23 -23.16 -13.68
N ARG A 113 -23.23 -22.41 -13.23
CA ARG A 113 -23.01 -21.18 -12.45
C ARG A 113 -22.39 -21.47 -11.08
N ASP A 114 -22.84 -22.53 -10.41
CA ASP A 114 -22.27 -23.00 -9.14
C ASP A 114 -20.82 -23.46 -9.31
N ALA A 115 -20.53 -24.24 -10.36
CA ALA A 115 -19.17 -24.66 -10.69
C ALA A 115 -18.24 -23.49 -11.01
N LEU A 116 -18.71 -22.50 -11.79
CA LEU A 116 -17.95 -21.29 -12.08
C LEU A 116 -17.65 -20.50 -10.80
N PHE A 117 -18.65 -20.29 -9.94
CA PHE A 117 -18.46 -19.59 -8.67
C PHE A 117 -17.45 -20.31 -7.78
N ALA A 118 -17.53 -21.64 -7.68
CA ALA A 118 -16.59 -22.44 -6.91
C ALA A 118 -15.14 -22.29 -7.42
N GLN A 119 -14.92 -22.24 -8.74
CA GLN A 119 -13.59 -22.00 -9.32
C GLN A 119 -13.08 -20.58 -9.00
N ILE A 120 -13.93 -19.56 -9.16
CA ILE A 120 -13.58 -18.17 -8.83
C ILE A 120 -13.24 -18.02 -7.35
N ASN A 121 -14.05 -18.58 -6.46
CA ASN A 121 -13.88 -18.47 -5.01
C ASN A 121 -12.73 -19.33 -4.46
N ALA A 122 -12.08 -20.16 -5.29
CA ALA A 122 -10.92 -20.95 -4.92
C ALA A 122 -9.60 -20.15 -5.00
N VAL A 123 -9.61 -18.94 -5.56
CA VAL A 123 -8.45 -18.04 -5.60
C VAL A 123 -8.70 -16.83 -4.71
N PRO A 124 -7.64 -16.22 -4.13
CA PRO A 124 -7.80 -14.99 -3.36
C PRO A 124 -8.39 -13.88 -4.22
N THR A 125 -9.09 -12.94 -3.61
CA THR A 125 -9.54 -11.74 -4.31
C THR A 125 -8.34 -10.87 -4.72
N VAL A 126 -8.57 -9.90 -5.60
CA VAL A 126 -7.57 -8.87 -5.92
C VAL A 126 -7.22 -8.10 -4.65
N TYR A 127 -8.23 -7.75 -3.84
CA TYR A 127 -8.04 -7.08 -2.56
C TYR A 127 -7.20 -7.90 -1.55
N GLU A 128 -7.47 -9.19 -1.39
CA GLU A 128 -6.70 -10.07 -0.50
C GLU A 128 -5.25 -10.20 -0.97
N THR A 129 -5.04 -10.29 -2.29
CA THR A 129 -3.70 -10.36 -2.89
C THR A 129 -2.92 -9.07 -2.66
N LEU A 130 -3.57 -7.92 -2.86
CA LEU A 130 -3.00 -6.59 -2.59
C LEU A 130 -2.61 -6.44 -1.13
N SER A 131 -3.53 -6.76 -0.21
CA SER A 131 -3.30 -6.70 1.24
C SER A 131 -2.14 -7.60 1.67
N ALA A 132 -2.05 -8.81 1.11
CA ALA A 132 -0.94 -9.73 1.39
C ALA A 132 0.41 -9.25 0.83
N ALA A 133 0.41 -8.52 -0.29
CA ALA A 133 1.62 -7.93 -0.86
C ALA A 133 2.14 -6.76 -0.02
N HIS A 134 1.24 -5.90 0.48
CA HIS A 134 1.62 -4.80 1.37
C HIS A 134 2.00 -5.26 2.78
N GLY A 135 1.50 -6.40 3.25
CA GLY A 135 1.93 -7.03 4.51
C GLY A 135 3.26 -7.81 4.44
N ARG A 136 3.85 -7.95 3.24
CA ARG A 136 5.18 -8.54 3.05
C ARG A 136 6.18 -7.42 2.76
N GLU A 137 6.79 -6.86 3.80
CA GLU A 137 8.05 -6.13 3.62
C GLU A 137 9.03 -7.02 2.83
N GLU A 138 9.49 -6.54 1.70
CA GLU A 138 10.64 -7.12 1.01
C GLU A 138 11.82 -7.10 1.98
N LYS A 139 12.21 -8.28 2.49
CA LYS A 139 13.52 -8.42 3.13
C LYS A 139 14.56 -7.92 2.13
N PRO A 140 15.38 -6.91 2.46
CA PRO A 140 16.49 -6.57 1.61
C PRO A 140 17.38 -7.81 1.52
N THR A 141 17.60 -8.29 0.30
CA THR A 141 18.55 -9.35 -0.01
C THR A 141 19.94 -8.88 0.38
N SER A 142 20.30 -9.09 1.64
CA SER A 142 21.68 -8.99 2.07
C SER A 142 22.46 -10.12 1.41
N ALA A 143 23.29 -9.75 0.44
CA ALA A 143 24.34 -10.60 -0.10
C ALA A 143 25.23 -11.05 1.06
N GLY A 144 24.99 -12.27 1.55
CA GLY A 144 25.79 -12.92 2.57
C GLY A 144 27.10 -13.41 1.99
N ALA A 145 28.13 -12.56 2.08
CA ALA A 145 29.52 -13.01 2.01
C ALA A 145 29.90 -13.73 3.31
N ARG A 146 30.48 -14.93 3.18
CA ARG A 146 31.56 -15.59 3.97
C ARG A 146 31.46 -17.11 3.72
N GLN A 147 32.54 -17.86 3.45
CA GLN A 147 33.73 -18.01 4.28
C GLN A 147 35.01 -18.40 3.50
N ASN A 148 36.12 -18.13 4.19
CA ASN A 148 37.55 -18.32 3.91
C ASN A 148 38.02 -19.70 3.42
N GLY A 149 39.14 -19.66 2.68
CA GLY A 149 40.10 -20.75 2.60
C GLY A 149 41.41 -20.39 1.88
N GLY A 150 42.42 -19.89 2.62
CA GLY A 150 43.82 -20.31 2.49
C GLY A 150 44.75 -19.73 1.39
N ALA A 151 45.81 -19.05 1.88
CA ALA A 151 47.23 -19.19 1.51
C ALA A 151 47.94 -18.15 0.58
N GLN A 152 49.08 -17.68 1.12
CA GLN A 152 50.30 -17.13 0.47
C GLN A 152 50.20 -15.77 -0.25
N ALA A 153 51.22 -14.92 -0.33
CA ALA A 153 52.53 -14.71 0.30
C ALA A 153 53.07 -13.36 -0.25
N ASN A 154 54.00 -12.71 0.48
CA ASN A 154 54.87 -11.58 0.06
C ASN A 154 54.15 -10.26 -0.33
N GLY A 155 54.69 -9.06 -0.11
CA GLY A 155 55.97 -8.60 0.39
C GLY A 155 55.95 -7.05 0.36
N ARG A 156 56.63 -6.47 1.36
CA ARG A 156 57.22 -5.13 1.54
C ARG A 156 56.99 -3.95 0.56
N ASP A 157 57.02 -2.77 1.20
CA ASP A 157 57.51 -1.45 0.74
C ASP A 157 56.63 -0.67 -0.25
N ALA A 158 56.47 0.66 -0.24
CA ALA A 158 57.00 1.75 0.58
C ALA A 158 56.26 3.07 0.21
N THR A 159 56.30 4.02 1.14
CA THR A 159 56.45 5.49 0.94
C THR A 159 55.40 6.37 0.23
N GLY A 160 55.12 7.52 0.87
CA GLY A 160 54.90 8.84 0.21
C GLY A 160 53.50 9.45 0.40
N LYS A 161 53.22 10.22 1.46
CA LYS A 161 53.31 11.70 1.59
C LYS A 161 52.61 12.54 0.49
N GLY A 162 51.71 13.43 0.94
CA GLY A 162 51.40 14.74 0.32
C GLY A 162 49.90 15.01 0.09
N ALA A 163 49.23 15.68 1.04
CA ALA A 163 48.77 17.09 0.94
C ALA A 163 47.39 17.23 0.26
N LYS A 164 46.27 17.35 0.99
CA LYS A 164 45.68 18.57 1.59
C LYS A 164 45.63 19.79 0.66
N THR A 165 44.44 20.04 0.11
CA THR A 165 43.85 21.40 0.02
C THR A 165 42.35 21.30 0.29
N ALA A 166 41.91 22.12 1.23
CA ALA A 166 40.55 22.24 1.71
C ALA A 166 39.78 23.30 0.93
N LEU A 167 38.47 23.15 0.84
CA LEU A 167 37.50 24.25 0.91
C LEU A 167 36.25 23.73 1.65
N ALA A 168 36.00 24.39 2.77
CA ALA A 168 34.84 24.38 3.67
C ALA A 168 33.53 24.71 2.94
N ASP A 169 32.30 24.62 3.45
CA ASP A 169 31.64 24.16 4.68
C ASP A 169 30.14 24.24 4.30
N VAL A 170 29.31 23.20 4.51
CA VAL A 170 27.91 23.37 4.92
C VAL A 170 27.53 22.18 5.80
N LYS A 171 27.61 22.39 7.12
CA LYS A 171 27.07 21.48 8.12
C LYS A 171 25.54 21.51 8.08
N GLY A 172 24.93 20.49 7.50
CA GLY A 172 23.54 20.08 7.77
C GLY A 172 23.55 18.97 8.81
N ASN A 173 23.02 19.25 9.99
CA ASN A 173 23.06 18.37 11.16
C ASN A 173 22.14 17.15 10.97
N SER A 174 22.67 16.02 10.48
CA SER A 174 21.95 14.74 10.46
C SER A 174 22.01 14.12 11.86
N SER A 175 21.00 14.40 12.68
CA SER A 175 20.76 13.67 13.93
C SER A 175 20.61 12.18 13.60
N LYS A 176 21.58 11.36 14.03
CA LYS A 176 21.53 9.91 13.93
C LYS A 176 20.30 9.41 14.70
N VAL A 177 19.26 9.01 13.98
CA VAL A 177 18.12 8.28 14.54
C VAL A 177 18.67 6.99 15.15
N LYS A 178 18.60 6.86 16.47
CA LYS A 178 18.91 5.61 17.16
C LYS A 178 17.90 4.57 16.68
N LYS A 179 18.36 3.42 16.19
CA LYS A 179 17.49 2.27 15.90
C LYS A 179 16.80 1.85 17.20
N HIS A 180 15.55 2.24 17.39
CA HIS A 180 14.70 1.71 18.45
C HIS A 180 14.49 0.23 18.17
N LYS A 181 14.78 -0.63 19.16
CA LYS A 181 14.37 -2.04 19.12
C LYS A 181 12.86 -2.05 19.37
N VAL A 182 12.12 -2.47 18.35
CA VAL A 182 10.67 -2.68 18.42
C VAL A 182 10.40 -3.90 19.30
N ASP A 183 9.53 -3.78 20.30
CA ASP A 183 8.95 -4.93 20.98
C ASP A 183 7.92 -5.58 20.05
N PRO A 184 7.96 -6.90 19.79
CA PRO A 184 6.95 -7.58 18.97
C PRO A 184 5.50 -7.34 19.41
N MET A 185 5.27 -7.01 20.70
CA MET A 185 3.96 -6.62 21.20
C MET A 185 3.50 -5.25 20.66
N ASP A 186 4.42 -4.35 20.31
CA ASP A 186 4.10 -3.00 19.84
C ASP A 186 3.53 -2.98 18.43
N ALA A 187 3.84 -4.01 17.62
CA ALA A 187 3.28 -4.19 16.28
C ALA A 187 1.88 -4.83 16.30
N GLN A 188 1.47 -5.43 17.42
CA GLN A 188 0.12 -5.99 17.57
C GLN A 188 -0.83 -4.87 17.98
N GLY A 189 -1.91 -4.65 17.20
CA GLY A 189 -2.92 -3.65 17.53
C GLY A 189 -3.64 -3.97 18.85
N PHE A 190 -3.97 -2.93 19.63
CA PHE A 190 -4.57 -3.05 20.96
C PHE A 190 -6.07 -2.71 20.93
N LYS A 191 -6.91 -3.45 21.67
CA LYS A 191 -8.36 -3.13 21.77
C LYS A 191 -8.66 -1.88 22.58
N LYS A 192 -7.74 -1.41 23.41
CA LYS A 192 -7.85 -0.18 24.20
C LYS A 192 -6.48 0.52 24.23
N PRO A 193 -6.44 1.86 24.24
CA PRO A 193 -5.20 2.59 24.34
C PRO A 193 -4.56 2.41 25.73
N SER A 194 -3.25 2.55 25.79
CA SER A 194 -2.48 2.62 27.03
C SER A 194 -2.82 3.92 27.81
N PRO A 195 -2.47 3.99 29.11
CA PRO A 195 -2.61 5.23 29.88
C PRO A 195 -1.97 6.44 29.18
N GLY A 196 -2.75 7.50 29.04
CA GLY A 196 -2.43 8.66 28.22
C GLY A 196 -3.55 9.68 28.28
N PHE A 197 -3.66 10.50 27.25
CA PHE A 197 -4.82 11.33 27.01
C PHE A 197 -5.13 11.37 25.52
N ILE A 198 -6.42 11.34 25.20
CA ILE A 198 -6.89 11.62 23.84
C ILE A 198 -6.67 13.11 23.59
N LEU A 199 -6.02 13.44 22.48
CA LEU A 199 -5.72 14.83 22.14
C LEU A 199 -7.01 15.56 21.76
N ASP A 200 -7.32 16.66 22.43
CA ASP A 200 -8.51 17.46 22.13
C ASP A 200 -8.29 18.38 20.92
N PRO A 201 -9.33 18.67 20.10
CA PRO A 201 -9.23 19.56 18.93
C PRO A 201 -8.69 20.96 19.23
N ASP A 202 -9.01 21.48 20.43
CA ASP A 202 -8.61 22.81 20.88
C ASP A 202 -7.21 22.84 21.53
N GLN A 203 -6.61 21.66 21.75
CA GLN A 203 -5.30 21.55 22.39
C GLN A 203 -4.17 21.87 21.41
N ALA A 204 -3.13 22.56 21.90
CA ALA A 204 -1.95 22.83 21.10
C ALA A 204 -1.25 21.52 20.67
N LEU A 205 -0.86 21.46 19.39
CA LEU A 205 -0.18 20.30 18.80
C LEU A 205 1.24 20.07 19.36
N THR A 206 1.76 21.01 20.14
CA THR A 206 3.08 20.90 20.79
C THR A 206 3.22 19.65 21.65
N ALA A 207 2.11 19.11 22.16
CA ALA A 207 2.07 17.84 22.88
C ALA A 207 2.49 16.62 22.04
N LEU A 208 2.45 16.73 20.70
CA LEU A 208 2.86 15.65 19.79
C LEU A 208 4.36 15.66 19.48
N LYS A 209 5.11 16.69 19.87
CA LYS A 209 6.51 16.82 19.47
C LYS A 209 7.38 15.73 20.13
N ASN A 210 7.93 14.82 19.31
CA ASN A 210 8.69 13.64 19.76
C ASN A 210 7.89 12.74 20.72
N ALA A 211 6.55 12.76 20.62
CA ALA A 211 5.69 12.00 21.49
C ALA A 211 5.57 10.54 21.04
N GLN A 212 5.46 9.64 22.03
CA GLN A 212 4.95 8.29 21.82
C GLN A 212 3.42 8.37 21.81
N ILE A 213 2.81 7.90 20.74
CA ILE A 213 1.37 7.96 20.53
C ILE A 213 0.78 6.58 20.21
N GLU A 214 -0.52 6.47 20.34
CA GLU A 214 -1.31 5.36 19.79
C GLU A 214 -2.41 5.93 18.89
N LEU A 215 -2.53 5.36 17.70
CA LEU A 215 -3.48 5.78 16.67
C LEU A 215 -4.57 4.74 16.51
N PHE A 216 -5.83 5.16 16.53
CA PHE A 216 -6.96 4.25 16.36
C PHE A 216 -7.30 4.05 14.89
N TRP A 217 -7.40 2.79 14.45
CA TRP A 217 -7.87 2.39 13.12
C TRP A 217 -9.30 1.83 13.16
N PRO A 218 -10.25 2.49 12.47
CA PRO A 218 -11.65 2.05 12.45
C PRO A 218 -11.89 0.69 11.79
N ASP A 219 -11.10 0.32 10.76
CA ASP A 219 -11.32 -0.87 9.94
C ASP A 219 -11.23 -2.18 10.74
N ASP A 220 -10.28 -2.26 11.68
CA ASP A 220 -10.07 -3.42 12.56
C ASP A 220 -10.42 -3.13 14.02
N ASN A 221 -10.77 -1.87 14.33
CA ASN A 221 -11.12 -1.40 15.66
C ASN A 221 -9.99 -1.70 16.66
N LEU A 222 -8.77 -1.26 16.32
CA LEU A 222 -7.54 -1.41 17.10
C LEU A 222 -6.73 -0.10 17.19
N TRP A 223 -5.87 -0.03 18.21
CA TRP A 223 -4.92 1.05 18.44
C TRP A 223 -3.50 0.59 18.09
N TYR A 224 -2.76 1.40 17.35
CA TYR A 224 -1.41 1.09 16.88
C TYR A 224 -0.38 2.06 17.45
N ARG A 225 0.75 1.54 17.97
CA ARG A 225 1.82 2.35 18.54
C ARG A 225 2.65 3.02 17.44
N ALA A 226 2.91 4.31 17.63
CA ALA A 226 3.80 5.08 16.77
C ALA A 226 4.56 6.16 17.55
N GLU A 227 5.68 6.60 17.00
CA GLU A 227 6.46 7.74 17.48
C GLU A 227 6.32 8.90 16.50
N VAL A 228 6.03 10.11 16.98
CA VAL A 228 6.03 11.31 16.15
C VAL A 228 7.48 11.74 15.89
N ILE A 229 7.96 11.52 14.68
CA ILE A 229 9.33 11.84 14.28
C ILE A 229 9.47 13.22 13.62
N SER A 230 8.38 13.81 13.15
CA SER A 230 8.34 15.20 12.67
C SER A 230 6.94 15.78 12.83
N LEU A 231 6.82 17.05 13.22
CA LEU A 231 5.55 17.75 13.36
C LEU A 231 5.59 19.06 12.57
N ASN A 232 4.56 19.28 11.75
CA ASN A 232 4.32 20.55 11.07
C ASN A 232 3.00 21.13 11.59
N GLU A 233 3.11 22.02 12.57
CA GLU A 233 1.95 22.64 13.23
C GLU A 233 1.14 23.54 12.28
N ARG A 234 1.81 24.16 11.28
CA ARG A 234 1.14 25.05 10.32
C ARG A 234 0.26 24.28 9.35
N ASN A 235 0.78 23.17 8.81
CA ASN A 235 0.04 22.32 7.89
C ASN A 235 -0.76 21.24 8.62
N ARG A 236 -0.73 21.22 9.96
CA ARG A 236 -1.43 20.27 10.82
C ARG A 236 -1.17 18.81 10.40
N THR A 237 0.09 18.51 10.11
CA THR A 237 0.56 17.18 9.71
C THR A 237 1.66 16.68 10.64
N ALA A 238 1.67 15.37 10.90
CA ALA A 238 2.73 14.70 11.66
C ALA A 238 3.29 13.52 10.87
N LYS A 239 4.61 13.43 10.78
CA LYS A 239 5.28 12.21 10.32
C LYS A 239 5.48 11.30 11.52
N VAL A 240 4.97 10.08 11.42
CA VAL A 240 5.03 9.07 12.47
C VAL A 240 5.82 7.86 12.01
N LEU A 241 6.45 7.18 12.95
CA LEU A 241 7.10 5.89 12.77
C LEU A 241 6.33 4.87 13.59
N TYR A 242 5.66 3.93 12.93
CA TYR A 242 4.97 2.83 13.60
C TYR A 242 5.98 1.84 14.19
N ALA A 243 5.51 1.06 15.16
CA ALA A 243 6.24 -0.08 15.68
C ALA A 243 6.60 -1.09 14.58
N THR A 244 5.80 -1.22 13.51
CA THR A 244 6.12 -2.06 12.34
C THR A 244 7.31 -1.56 11.53
N SER A 245 7.91 -0.41 11.88
CA SER A 245 8.93 0.32 11.12
C SER A 245 8.41 1.10 9.91
N ASP A 246 7.10 1.04 9.65
CA ASP A 246 6.44 1.86 8.64
C ASP A 246 6.46 3.33 9.04
N VAL A 247 6.64 4.19 8.05
CA VAL A 247 6.66 5.64 8.23
C VAL A 247 5.52 6.26 7.45
N GLU A 248 4.68 7.03 8.13
CA GLU A 248 3.49 7.65 7.55
C GLU A 248 3.47 9.16 7.83
N THR A 249 2.85 9.95 6.96
CA THR A 249 2.52 11.35 7.23
C THR A 249 1.03 11.48 7.39
N LEU A 250 0.60 11.81 8.61
CA LEU A 250 -0.79 11.91 9.02
C LEU A 250 -1.31 13.32 8.88
N ASN A 251 -2.56 13.44 8.44
CA ASN A 251 -3.36 14.65 8.63
C ASN A 251 -3.98 14.61 10.03
N LEU A 252 -3.65 15.60 10.87
CA LEU A 252 -4.06 15.62 12.26
C LEU A 252 -5.51 16.11 12.45
N ASP A 253 -6.10 16.82 11.48
CA ASP A 253 -7.40 17.45 11.66
C ASP A 253 -8.58 16.50 11.78
N GLU A 254 -8.52 15.38 11.08
CA GLU A 254 -9.55 14.35 11.15
C GLU A 254 -9.32 13.46 12.36
N LEU A 255 -8.09 12.97 12.52
CA LEU A 255 -7.72 12.06 13.60
C LEU A 255 -7.99 12.66 14.99
N ILE A 256 -7.68 13.93 15.20
CA ILE A 256 -7.92 14.60 16.49
C ILE A 256 -9.42 14.81 16.71
N ARG A 257 -10.16 15.21 15.68
CA ARG A 257 -11.62 15.45 15.77
C ARG A 257 -12.39 14.18 16.12
N GLU A 258 -11.93 13.05 15.63
CA GLU A 258 -12.53 11.73 15.89
C GLU A 258 -12.01 11.09 17.18
N GLY A 259 -11.04 11.72 17.86
CA GLY A 259 -10.45 11.18 19.09
C GLY A 259 -9.53 9.97 18.84
N HIS A 260 -8.96 9.86 17.65
CA HIS A 260 -8.13 8.74 17.20
C HIS A 260 -6.64 8.91 17.54
N VAL A 261 -6.28 9.89 18.35
CA VAL A 261 -4.90 10.16 18.76
C VAL A 261 -4.79 10.12 20.29
N ASN A 262 -4.19 9.06 20.82
CA ASN A 262 -3.82 8.98 22.23
C ASN A 262 -2.34 9.36 22.40
N VAL A 263 -2.05 10.36 23.22
CA VAL A 263 -0.68 10.71 23.60
C VAL A 263 -0.34 9.94 24.87
N ARG A 264 0.66 9.05 24.78
CA ARG A 264 1.02 8.18 25.91
C ARG A 264 1.69 9.00 27.01
N ARG A 265 1.40 8.65 28.26
CA ARG A 265 2.23 9.07 29.39
C ARG A 265 3.22 7.94 29.69
N GLU A 266 4.51 8.26 29.73
CA GLU A 266 5.48 7.34 30.32
C GLU A 266 5.12 7.18 31.81
N ALA A 267 5.12 5.94 32.27
CA ALA A 267 4.95 5.61 33.68
C ALA A 267 6.25 5.84 34.44
#